data_AF-A0A2N2JKW8-F1
#
_entry.id   AF-A0A2N2JKW8-F1
#
_cell.length_a   1.000
_cell.length_b   1.000
_cell.length_c   1.000
_cell.angle_alpha   90.00
_cell.angle_beta   90.00
_cell.angle_gamma   90.00
#
_symmetry.space_group_name_H-M   'P 1'
#
loop_
_entity.id
_entity.type
_entity.pdbx_description
1 polymer ?
#
loop_
_entity_poly.entity_id
_entity_poly.type
_entity_poly.pdbx_seq_one_letter_code
_entity_poly.pdbx_strand_id
1 'polypeptide(L)'
;MNGALEATLRAVGGPLVAVGRHVFDIYSVFAQVVTALLKGAVRWREVFRQAYLIGNRSLFFITVTLGFLGLISVYQVASQIQRILPDFTMMGPAFIQLMWREFAPTITGLMVATRVGSGIAAEIGSMVVTEQVDALRMCNADPVRYLIVPRTIASAVMLVMLTIYAVLVATLAGMALADVVFDVSPSTFVSLQLVSPRDVALGLVKAFSYGFWIPIVAGQAGLAASGGSAGVGWATTRAVVSSSFAVILLDFIISGIGYAVFNL
;
A
#
# COMPACT_ATOMS: atom_id res chain seq x y z
N MET A 1 -9.23 -28.70 -38.53
CA MET A 1 -9.03 -28.80 -37.07
C MET A 1 -7.80 -28.03 -36.56
N ASN A 2 -6.68 -27.96 -37.29
CA ASN A 2 -5.46 -27.27 -36.81
C ASN A 2 -5.57 -25.74 -36.68
N GLY A 3 -6.34 -25.06 -37.54
CA GLY A 3 -6.46 -23.59 -37.50
C GLY A 3 -7.20 -23.04 -36.27
N ALA A 4 -8.16 -23.78 -35.71
CA ALA A 4 -8.89 -23.37 -34.51
C ALA A 4 -8.02 -23.51 -33.24
N LEU A 5 -7.12 -24.51 -33.23
CA LEU A 5 -6.21 -24.77 -32.12
C LEU A 5 -5.03 -23.77 -32.13
N GLU A 6 -4.54 -23.37 -33.30
CA GLU A 6 -3.54 -22.29 -33.43
C GLU A 6 -4.13 -20.90 -33.11
N ALA A 7 -5.38 -20.64 -33.51
CA ALA A 7 -6.07 -19.40 -33.16
C ALA A 7 -6.32 -19.28 -31.65
N THR A 8 -6.73 -20.37 -30.99
CA THR A 8 -6.88 -20.41 -29.52
C THR A 8 -5.53 -20.34 -28.81
N LEU A 9 -4.48 -21.01 -29.30
CA LEU A 9 -3.12 -20.89 -28.75
C LEU A 9 -2.54 -19.48 -28.88
N ARG A 10 -2.82 -18.76 -29.97
CA ARG A 10 -2.40 -17.34 -30.13
C ARG A 10 -3.26 -16.39 -29.29
N ALA A 11 -4.57 -16.64 -29.21
CA ALA A 11 -5.49 -15.84 -28.40
C ALA A 11 -5.21 -15.95 -26.90
N VAL A 12 -4.76 -17.11 -26.42
CA VAL A 12 -4.37 -17.35 -25.02
C VAL A 12 -2.89 -17.04 -24.77
N GLY A 13 -2.02 -17.34 -25.73
CA GLY A 13 -0.57 -17.14 -25.61
C GLY A 13 -0.14 -15.67 -25.60
N GLY A 14 -0.79 -14.81 -26.39
CA GLY A 14 -0.48 -13.37 -26.43
C GLY A 14 -0.63 -12.67 -25.06
N PRO A 15 -1.80 -12.79 -24.41
CA PRO A 15 -2.03 -12.24 -23.06
C PRO A 15 -1.07 -12.81 -22.01
N LEU A 16 -0.80 -14.12 -22.04
CA LEU A 16 0.14 -14.76 -21.10
C LEU A 16 1.56 -14.20 -21.22
N VAL A 17 2.05 -14.03 -22.44
CA VAL A 17 3.39 -13.45 -22.69
C VAL A 17 3.44 -11.98 -22.25
N ALA A 18 2.36 -11.23 -22.46
CA ALA A 18 2.27 -9.82 -22.02
C ALA A 18 2.32 -9.69 -20.49
N VAL A 19 1.62 -10.58 -19.77
CA VAL A 19 1.68 -10.64 -18.30
C VAL A 19 3.08 -11.01 -17.84
N GLY A 20 3.69 -12.05 -18.44
CA GLY A 20 5.05 -12.47 -18.10
C GLY A 20 6.08 -11.36 -18.28
N ARG A 21 5.98 -10.60 -19.39
CA ARG A 21 6.84 -9.43 -19.63
C ARG A 21 6.62 -8.32 -18.60
N HIS A 22 5.35 -8.03 -18.25
CA HIS A 22 5.06 -7.02 -17.24
C HIS A 22 5.68 -7.35 -15.88
N VAL A 23 5.58 -8.61 -15.45
CA VAL A 23 6.18 -9.09 -14.21
C VAL A 23 7.70 -8.98 -14.26
N PHE A 24 8.31 -9.37 -15.39
CA PHE A 24 9.74 -9.25 -15.59
C PHE A 24 10.23 -7.80 -15.51
N ASP A 25 9.51 -6.86 -16.14
CA ASP A 25 9.86 -5.44 -16.10
C ASP A 25 9.83 -4.89 -14.67
N ILE A 26 8.79 -5.23 -13.90
CA ILE A 26 8.70 -4.85 -12.47
C ILE A 26 9.87 -5.44 -11.68
N TYR A 27 10.19 -6.71 -11.90
CA TYR A 27 11.32 -7.37 -11.24
C TYR A 27 12.67 -6.71 -11.59
N SER A 28 12.85 -6.27 -12.84
CA SER A 28 14.06 -5.57 -13.26
C SER A 28 14.24 -4.24 -12.53
N VAL A 29 13.16 -3.48 -12.32
CA VAL A 29 13.18 -2.23 -11.56
C VAL A 29 13.43 -2.51 -10.08
N PHE A 30 12.80 -3.55 -9.52
CA PHE A 30 13.07 -4.01 -8.17
C PHE A 30 14.56 -4.32 -7.95
N ALA A 31 15.18 -5.09 -8.84
CA ALA A 31 16.60 -5.42 -8.75
C ALA A 31 17.50 -4.17 -8.84
N GLN A 32 17.17 -3.21 -9.70
CA GLN A 32 17.88 -1.93 -9.79
C GLN A 32 17.74 -1.10 -8.50
N VAL A 33 16.55 -1.06 -7.89
CA VAL A 33 16.32 -0.38 -6.62
C VAL A 33 17.12 -1.03 -5.50
N VAL A 34 17.08 -2.36 -5.37
CA VAL A 34 17.83 -3.10 -4.35
C VAL A 34 19.34 -2.88 -4.53
N THR A 35 19.86 -3.00 -5.75
CA THR A 35 21.29 -2.77 -6.00
C THR A 35 21.71 -1.31 -5.73
N ALA A 36 20.86 -0.32 -6.02
CA ALA A 36 21.12 1.07 -5.69
C ALA A 36 21.14 1.33 -4.18
N LEU A 37 20.24 0.68 -3.43
CA LEU A 37 20.20 0.75 -1.97
C LEU A 37 21.46 0.13 -1.35
N LEU A 38 21.88 -1.05 -1.83
CA LEU A 38 23.10 -1.72 -1.35
C LEU A 38 24.37 -0.92 -1.65
N LYS A 39 24.41 -0.17 -2.75
CA LYS A 39 25.52 0.72 -3.10
C LYS A 39 25.52 2.05 -2.33
N GLY A 40 24.54 2.29 -1.44
CA GLY A 40 24.45 3.48 -0.60
C GLY A 40 24.21 4.79 -1.37
N ALA A 41 23.76 4.69 -2.63
CA ALA A 41 23.76 5.83 -3.54
C ALA A 41 22.46 6.66 -3.45
N VAL A 42 22.09 7.04 -2.23
CA VAL A 42 20.79 7.63 -1.86
C VAL A 42 20.87 9.15 -1.74
N ARG A 43 19.89 9.84 -2.34
CA ARG A 43 19.76 11.30 -2.26
C ARG A 43 18.79 11.69 -1.15
N TRP A 44 19.30 11.78 0.08
CA TRP A 44 18.50 12.03 1.29
C TRP A 44 17.61 13.27 1.22
N ARG A 45 18.08 14.35 0.60
CA ARG A 45 17.26 15.56 0.39
C ARG A 45 15.96 15.26 -0.38
N GLU A 46 16.03 14.41 -1.39
CA GLU A 46 14.86 14.00 -2.17
C GLU A 46 13.98 13.03 -1.39
N VAL A 47 14.58 12.13 -0.59
CA VAL A 47 13.82 11.24 0.32
C VAL A 47 12.96 12.06 1.27
N PHE A 48 13.51 13.07 1.95
CA PHE A 48 12.74 13.92 2.86
C PHE A 48 11.65 14.72 2.16
N ARG A 49 11.94 15.24 0.95
CA ARG A 49 10.94 15.94 0.13
C ARG A 49 9.76 15.03 -0.21
N GLN A 50 10.05 13.80 -0.66
CA GLN A 50 9.03 12.81 -0.98
C GLN A 50 8.27 12.37 0.27
N ALA A 51 8.95 12.18 1.40
CA ALA A 51 8.32 11.80 2.66
C ALA A 51 7.29 12.85 3.11
N TYR A 52 7.64 14.14 3.04
CA TYR A 52 6.71 15.24 3.33
C TYR A 52 5.50 15.24 2.39
N LEU A 53 5.72 15.08 1.08
CA LEU A 53 4.65 15.06 0.09
C LEU A 53 3.70 13.87 0.30
N ILE A 54 4.24 12.68 0.54
CA ILE A 54 3.48 11.45 0.78
C ILE A 54 2.69 11.58 2.08
N GLY A 55 3.33 11.97 3.17
CA GLY A 55 2.69 12.14 4.48
C GLY A 55 1.59 13.19 4.46
N ASN A 56 1.94 14.44 4.19
CA ASN A 56 1.02 15.56 4.30
C ASN A 56 -0.22 15.41 3.40
N ARG A 57 -0.04 14.88 2.18
CA ARG A 57 -1.16 14.66 1.26
C ARG A 57 -2.03 13.47 1.63
N SER A 58 -1.52 12.51 2.41
CA SER A 58 -2.27 11.29 2.78
C SER A 58 -2.98 11.42 4.12
N LEU A 59 -2.51 12.27 5.03
CA LEU A 59 -3.06 12.43 6.38
C LEU A 59 -4.58 12.64 6.39
N PHE A 60 -5.07 13.71 5.75
CA PHE A 60 -6.51 14.01 5.74
C PHE A 60 -7.35 12.86 5.19
N PHE A 61 -6.89 12.22 4.13
CA PHE A 61 -7.61 11.13 3.50
C PHE A 61 -7.69 9.90 4.42
N ILE A 62 -6.58 9.57 5.08
CA ILE A 62 -6.52 8.48 6.06
C ILE A 62 -7.39 8.78 7.28
N THR A 63 -7.35 10.01 7.80
CA THR A 63 -8.16 10.43 8.95
C THR A 63 -9.63 10.20 8.70
N VAL A 64 -10.12 10.66 7.55
CA VAL A 64 -11.52 10.54 7.17
C VAL A 64 -11.88 9.07 7.00
N THR A 65 -11.17 8.34 6.16
CA THR A 65 -11.63 7.00 5.79
C THR A 65 -11.47 5.98 6.91
N LEU A 66 -10.35 5.97 7.64
CA LEU A 66 -10.19 5.04 8.75
C LEU A 66 -10.93 5.47 10.03
N GLY A 67 -11.18 6.77 10.19
CA GLY A 67 -12.12 7.24 11.21
C GLY A 67 -13.52 6.68 10.98
N PHE A 68 -14.07 6.84 9.78
CA PHE A 68 -15.37 6.26 9.42
C PHE A 68 -15.38 4.73 9.44
N LEU A 69 -14.30 4.08 8.99
CA LEU A 69 -14.20 2.62 9.04
C LEU A 69 -14.20 2.12 10.49
N GLY A 70 -13.55 2.83 11.41
CA GLY A 70 -13.58 2.54 12.85
C GLY A 70 -14.99 2.65 13.41
N LEU A 71 -15.71 3.75 13.12
CA LEU A 71 -17.11 3.92 13.53
C LEU A 71 -17.99 2.77 13.04
N ILE A 72 -17.97 2.49 11.74
CA ILE A 72 -18.85 1.47 11.13
C ILE A 72 -18.51 0.08 11.68
N SER A 73 -17.23 -0.22 11.86
CA SER A 73 -16.77 -1.54 12.34
C SER A 73 -17.21 -1.79 13.78
N VAL A 74 -17.05 -0.81 14.68
CA VAL A 74 -17.53 -0.91 16.06
C VAL A 74 -19.05 -1.04 16.10
N TYR A 75 -19.77 -0.22 15.34
CA TYR A 75 -21.24 -0.31 15.26
C TYR A 75 -21.71 -1.71 14.85
N GLN A 76 -21.06 -2.28 13.82
CA GLN A 76 -21.42 -3.57 13.27
C GLN A 76 -21.16 -4.71 14.27
N VAL A 77 -19.98 -4.72 14.89
CA VAL A 77 -19.61 -5.75 15.88
C VAL A 77 -20.48 -5.64 17.13
N ALA A 78 -20.70 -4.43 17.64
CA ALA A 78 -21.55 -4.20 18.81
C ALA A 78 -23.00 -4.66 18.58
N SER A 79 -23.56 -4.34 17.41
CA SER A 79 -24.91 -4.77 17.03
C SER A 79 -25.03 -6.29 16.91
N GLN A 80 -23.96 -6.99 16.52
CA GLN A 80 -23.93 -8.45 16.47
C GLN A 80 -23.87 -9.06 17.87
N ILE A 81 -23.01 -8.52 18.75
CA ILE A 81 -22.88 -8.96 20.14
C ILE A 81 -24.22 -8.82 20.87
N GLN A 82 -24.92 -7.68 20.73
CA GLN A 82 -26.24 -7.45 21.35
C GLN A 82 -27.29 -8.52 21.02
N ARG A 83 -27.23 -9.13 19.83
CA ARG A 83 -28.20 -10.14 19.40
C ARG A 83 -27.94 -11.51 20.01
N ILE A 84 -26.71 -11.78 20.44
CA ILE A 84 -26.28 -13.08 20.98
C ILE A 84 -26.24 -13.00 22.50
N LEU A 85 -25.38 -12.13 23.04
CA LEU A 85 -25.20 -11.88 24.46
C LEU A 85 -24.54 -10.50 24.66
N PRO A 86 -25.13 -9.58 25.44
CA PRO A 86 -24.63 -8.21 25.58
C PRO A 86 -23.41 -8.10 26.53
N ASP A 87 -22.30 -8.74 26.16
CA ASP A 87 -21.00 -8.56 26.81
C ASP A 87 -20.03 -7.86 25.84
N PHE A 88 -19.72 -6.60 26.14
CA PHE A 88 -18.88 -5.75 25.30
C PHE A 88 -17.42 -5.68 25.75
N THR A 89 -17.05 -6.40 26.80
CA THR A 89 -15.73 -6.28 27.44
C THR A 89 -14.58 -6.58 26.47
N MET A 90 -14.79 -7.53 25.55
CA MET A 90 -13.77 -7.94 24.57
C MET A 90 -13.85 -7.19 23.23
N MET A 91 -14.86 -6.34 23.02
CA MET A 91 -15.09 -5.68 21.74
C MET A 91 -13.94 -4.75 21.36
N GLY A 92 -13.53 -3.86 22.27
CA GLY A 92 -12.46 -2.90 22.05
C GLY A 92 -11.10 -3.56 21.78
N PRO A 93 -10.62 -4.47 22.65
CA PRO A 93 -9.37 -5.18 22.42
C PRO A 93 -9.35 -5.98 21.10
N ALA A 94 -10.46 -6.64 20.75
CA ALA A 94 -10.57 -7.37 19.47
C ALA A 94 -10.55 -6.42 18.26
N PHE A 95 -11.22 -5.26 18.36
CA PHE A 95 -11.19 -4.23 17.33
C PHE A 95 -9.77 -3.68 17.12
N ILE A 96 -9.07 -3.34 18.20
CA ILE A 96 -7.70 -2.81 18.13
C ILE A 96 -6.74 -3.85 17.54
N GLN A 97 -6.87 -5.12 17.94
CA GLN A 97 -6.08 -6.21 17.38
C GLN A 97 -6.29 -6.35 15.86
N LEU A 98 -7.55 -6.31 15.40
CA LEU A 98 -7.89 -6.39 13.98
C LEU A 98 -7.39 -5.18 13.18
N MET A 99 -7.45 -3.98 13.77
CA MET A 99 -6.89 -2.77 13.18
C MET A 99 -5.39 -2.90 12.94
N TRP A 100 -4.63 -3.37 13.94
CA TRP A 100 -3.18 -3.53 13.82
C TRP A 100 -2.78 -4.57 12.79
N ARG A 101 -3.44 -5.74 12.78
CA ARG A 101 -3.03 -6.88 11.94
C ARG A 101 -3.38 -6.73 10.47
N GLU A 102 -4.58 -6.20 10.20
CA GLU A 102 -5.18 -6.31 8.87
C GLU A 102 -5.63 -4.95 8.35
N PHE A 103 -6.60 -4.33 9.01
CA PHE A 103 -7.33 -3.23 8.38
C PHE A 103 -6.50 -1.94 8.24
N ALA A 104 -5.76 -1.52 9.27
CA ALA A 104 -4.98 -0.30 9.16
C ALA A 104 -3.84 -0.39 8.12
N PRO A 105 -2.97 -1.42 8.10
CA PRO A 105 -1.90 -1.50 7.10
C PRO A 105 -2.45 -1.66 5.67
N THR A 106 -3.45 -2.52 5.47
CA THR A 106 -3.95 -2.85 4.12
C THR A 106 -4.77 -1.71 3.51
N ILE A 107 -5.66 -1.07 4.28
CA ILE A 107 -6.42 0.08 3.79
C ILE A 107 -5.51 1.27 3.53
N THR A 108 -4.56 1.55 4.42
CA THR A 108 -3.54 2.61 4.21
C THR A 108 -2.71 2.31 2.96
N GLY A 109 -2.30 1.06 2.77
CA GLY A 109 -1.58 0.59 1.59
C GLY A 109 -2.33 0.85 0.29
N LEU A 110 -3.61 0.46 0.22
CA LEU A 110 -4.46 0.67 -0.95
C LEU A 110 -4.71 2.16 -1.25
N MET A 111 -4.84 3.00 -0.22
CA MET A 111 -4.98 4.46 -0.38
C MET A 111 -3.72 5.09 -0.93
N VAL A 112 -2.56 4.72 -0.38
CA VAL A 112 -1.26 5.19 -0.86
C VAL A 112 -1.01 4.69 -2.29
N ALA A 113 -1.32 3.43 -2.60
CA ALA A 113 -1.26 2.89 -3.97
C ALA A 113 -2.11 3.72 -4.95
N THR A 114 -3.30 4.13 -4.52
CA THR A 114 -4.20 4.95 -5.35
C THR A 114 -3.66 6.36 -5.55
N ARG A 115 -3.40 7.10 -4.47
CA ARG A 115 -3.07 8.53 -4.55
C ARG A 115 -1.60 8.81 -4.83
N VAL A 116 -0.72 8.14 -4.09
CA VAL A 116 0.72 8.32 -4.22
C VAL A 116 1.22 7.54 -5.44
N GLY A 117 0.77 6.29 -5.62
CA GLY A 117 1.13 5.49 -6.80
C GLY A 117 0.73 6.16 -8.12
N SER A 118 -0.51 6.66 -8.25
CA SER A 118 -0.90 7.43 -9.44
C SER A 118 -0.08 8.71 -9.61
N GLY A 119 0.20 9.44 -8.53
CA GLY A 119 1.04 10.64 -8.58
C GLY A 119 2.47 10.35 -9.07
N ILE A 120 3.08 9.27 -8.60
CA ILE A 120 4.42 8.82 -9.02
C ILE A 120 4.41 8.47 -10.51
N ALA A 121 3.42 7.69 -10.96
CA ALA A 121 3.29 7.32 -12.36
C ALA A 121 3.02 8.52 -13.26
N ALA A 122 2.22 9.50 -12.81
CA ALA A 122 1.94 10.73 -13.55
C ALA A 122 3.20 11.59 -13.70
N GLU A 123 3.94 11.79 -12.61
CA GLU A 123 5.15 12.61 -12.59
C GLU A 123 6.24 11.99 -13.48
N ILE A 124 6.51 10.69 -13.32
CA ILE A 124 7.51 9.98 -14.14
C ILE A 124 7.04 9.88 -15.59
N GLY A 125 5.77 9.55 -15.85
CA GLY A 125 5.23 9.49 -17.20
C GLY A 125 5.28 10.83 -17.93
N SER A 126 5.06 11.93 -17.22
CA SER A 126 5.24 13.28 -17.77
C SER A 126 6.70 13.56 -18.11
N MET A 127 7.65 13.13 -17.27
CA MET A 127 9.08 13.23 -17.56
C MET A 127 9.50 12.39 -18.77
N VAL A 128 8.87 11.22 -19.00
CA VAL A 128 9.11 10.40 -20.19
C VAL A 128 8.61 11.13 -21.45
N VAL A 129 7.37 11.60 -21.43
CA VAL A 129 6.75 12.27 -22.59
C VAL A 129 7.42 13.61 -22.93
N THR A 130 8.08 14.24 -21.97
CA THR A 130 8.85 15.48 -22.16
C THR A 130 10.35 15.24 -22.36
N GLU A 131 10.76 13.99 -22.63
CA GLU A 131 12.14 13.55 -22.89
C GLU A 131 13.14 13.82 -21.73
N GLN A 132 12.66 14.20 -20.55
CA GLN A 132 13.52 14.44 -19.38
C GLN A 132 14.20 13.14 -18.90
N VAL A 133 13.53 11.99 -19.05
CA VAL A 133 14.12 10.68 -18.72
C VAL A 133 15.26 10.32 -19.68
N ASP A 134 15.13 10.65 -20.96
CA ASP A 134 16.18 10.40 -21.93
C ASP A 134 17.35 11.38 -21.78
N ALA A 135 17.06 12.64 -21.42
CA ALA A 135 18.10 13.59 -21.01
C ALA A 135 18.92 13.07 -19.81
N LEU A 136 18.28 12.46 -18.80
CA LEU A 136 19.00 11.82 -17.69
C LEU A 136 19.92 10.70 -18.17
N ARG A 137 19.44 9.84 -19.08
CA ARG A 137 20.25 8.75 -19.66
C ARG A 137 21.44 9.28 -20.44
N MET A 138 21.27 10.37 -21.20
CA MET A 138 22.36 11.05 -21.93
C MET A 138 23.41 11.61 -20.98
N CYS A 139 23.02 12.06 -19.78
CA CYS A 139 23.94 12.50 -18.73
C CYS A 139 24.58 11.35 -17.94
N ASN A 140 24.48 10.10 -18.41
CA ASN A 140 24.96 8.89 -17.73
C ASN A 140 24.36 8.71 -16.31
N ALA A 141 23.15 9.23 -16.09
CA ALA A 141 22.41 9.06 -14.86
C ALA A 141 21.32 7.99 -15.04
N ASP A 142 21.29 7.01 -14.14
CA ASP A 142 20.26 5.99 -14.12
C ASP A 142 18.91 6.58 -13.63
N PRO A 143 17.85 6.56 -14.48
CA PRO A 143 16.53 7.08 -14.11
C PRO A 143 15.91 6.35 -12.91
N VAL A 144 16.10 5.03 -12.78
CA VAL A 144 15.52 4.26 -11.66
C VAL A 144 16.15 4.71 -10.35
N ARG A 145 17.47 4.83 -10.33
CA ARG A 145 18.19 5.35 -9.16
C ARG A 145 17.81 6.80 -8.82
N TYR A 146 17.62 7.65 -9.82
CA TYR A 146 17.37 9.08 -9.58
C TYR A 146 15.91 9.37 -9.20
N LEU A 147 14.95 8.64 -9.79
CA LEU A 147 13.52 8.89 -9.63
C LEU A 147 12.86 7.91 -8.65
N ILE A 148 13.09 6.60 -8.79
CA ILE A 148 12.31 5.59 -8.07
C ILE A 148 12.86 5.37 -6.66
N VAL A 149 14.17 5.18 -6.50
CA VAL A 149 14.81 4.89 -5.20
C VAL A 149 14.42 5.85 -4.07
N PRO A 150 14.51 7.20 -4.22
CA PRO A 150 14.16 8.09 -3.12
C PRO A 150 12.67 8.00 -2.76
N ARG A 151 11.80 7.74 -3.73
CA ARG A 151 10.35 7.54 -3.52
C ARG A 151 10.08 6.22 -2.80
N THR A 152 10.82 5.15 -3.12
CA THR A 152 10.74 3.86 -2.43
C THR A 152 11.07 3.99 -0.95
N ILE A 153 12.19 4.64 -0.61
CA ILE A 153 12.61 4.82 0.79
C ILE A 153 11.59 5.69 1.54
N ALA A 154 11.20 6.82 0.93
CA ALA A 154 10.23 7.73 1.52
C ALA A 154 8.89 7.02 1.78
N SER A 155 8.37 6.29 0.80
CA SER A 155 7.10 5.59 0.91
C SER A 155 7.16 4.44 1.92
N ALA A 156 8.24 3.67 1.97
CA ALA A 156 8.40 2.58 2.95
C ALA A 156 8.33 3.08 4.40
N VAL A 157 9.02 4.19 4.71
CA VAL A 157 8.99 4.79 6.05
C VAL A 157 7.65 5.46 6.32
N MET A 158 7.13 6.23 5.36
CA MET A 158 5.89 6.98 5.55
C MET A 158 4.68 6.06 5.70
N LEU A 159 4.62 4.92 5.02
CA LEU A 159 3.48 4.02 5.15
C LEU A 159 3.40 3.42 6.55
N VAL A 160 4.53 3.08 7.16
CA VAL A 160 4.60 2.64 8.57
C VAL A 160 4.05 3.73 9.51
N MET A 161 4.52 4.97 9.34
CA MET A 161 4.08 6.10 10.18
C MET A 161 2.58 6.40 9.99
N LEU A 162 2.11 6.34 8.74
CA LEU A 162 0.70 6.53 8.40
C LEU A 162 -0.17 5.41 8.94
N THR A 163 0.30 4.16 8.98
CA THR A 163 -0.41 3.02 9.59
C THR A 163 -0.56 3.19 11.11
N ILE A 164 0.47 3.67 11.81
CA ILE A 164 0.37 3.97 13.25
C ILE A 164 -0.68 5.06 13.49
N TYR A 165 -0.62 6.14 12.69
CA TYR A 165 -1.60 7.22 12.76
C TYR A 165 -3.02 6.74 12.45
N ALA A 166 -3.17 5.88 11.45
CA ALA A 166 -4.41 5.23 11.04
C ALA A 166 -5.07 4.45 12.19
N VAL A 167 -4.30 3.61 12.90
CA VAL A 167 -4.81 2.86 14.05
C VAL A 167 -5.27 3.80 15.15
N LEU A 168 -4.50 4.86 15.43
CA LEU A 168 -4.87 5.86 16.43
C LEU A 168 -6.21 6.51 16.08
N VAL A 169 -6.40 6.99 14.84
CA VAL A 169 -7.64 7.63 14.42
C VAL A 169 -8.82 6.67 14.49
N ALA A 170 -8.66 5.44 13.97
CA ALA A 170 -9.73 4.43 13.98
C ALA A 170 -10.14 4.04 15.41
N THR A 171 -9.16 3.94 16.32
CA THR A 171 -9.41 3.63 17.74
C THR A 171 -10.13 4.77 18.45
N LEU A 172 -9.72 6.01 18.23
CA LEU A 172 -10.39 7.18 18.82
C LEU A 172 -11.84 7.31 18.33
N ALA A 173 -12.07 7.12 17.02
CA ALA A 173 -13.40 7.18 16.45
C ALA A 173 -14.28 6.03 16.98
N GLY A 174 -13.77 4.80 16.96
CA GLY A 174 -14.48 3.63 17.48
C GLY A 174 -14.82 3.74 18.97
N MET A 175 -13.87 4.24 19.77
CA MET A 175 -14.06 4.47 21.21
C MET A 175 -15.18 5.49 21.48
N ALA A 176 -15.18 6.61 20.75
CA ALA A 176 -16.21 7.64 20.90
C ALA A 176 -17.62 7.09 20.59
N LEU A 177 -17.74 6.22 19.58
CA LEU A 177 -19.02 5.59 19.27
C LEU A 177 -19.44 4.56 20.33
N ALA A 178 -18.50 3.75 20.80
CA ALA A 178 -18.77 2.72 21.81
C ALA A 178 -19.30 3.34 23.13
N ASP A 179 -18.73 4.47 23.53
CA ASP A 179 -19.16 5.25 24.70
C ASP A 179 -20.57 5.83 24.49
N VAL A 180 -20.79 6.54 23.38
CA VAL A 180 -22.06 7.27 23.15
C VAL A 180 -23.26 6.35 22.87
N VAL A 181 -23.06 5.24 22.15
CA VAL A 181 -24.16 4.39 21.66
C VAL A 181 -24.36 3.14 22.50
N PHE A 182 -23.29 2.57 23.04
CA PHE A 182 -23.31 1.26 23.71
C PHE A 182 -22.94 1.34 25.20
N ASP A 183 -22.72 2.54 25.75
CA ASP A 183 -22.36 2.80 27.15
C ASP A 183 -21.12 2.02 27.61
N VAL A 184 -20.17 1.82 26.68
CA VAL A 184 -18.91 1.12 26.94
C VAL A 184 -17.85 2.11 27.41
N SER A 185 -17.38 1.94 28.65
CA SER A 185 -16.35 2.80 29.20
C SER A 185 -15.08 2.86 28.33
N PRO A 186 -14.51 4.05 28.08
CA PRO A 186 -13.28 4.23 27.30
C PRO A 186 -12.09 3.39 27.79
N SER A 187 -11.97 3.18 29.11
CA SER A 187 -10.90 2.35 29.69
C SER A 187 -11.03 0.89 29.31
N THR A 188 -12.25 0.38 29.17
CA THR A 188 -12.52 -0.99 28.74
C THR A 188 -12.22 -1.13 27.24
N PHE A 189 -12.56 -0.12 26.44
CA PHE A 189 -12.35 -0.15 25.00
C PHE A 189 -10.86 -0.17 24.62
N VAL A 190 -10.03 0.65 25.28
CA VAL A 190 -8.60 0.80 24.97
C VAL A 190 -7.74 -0.30 25.64
N SER A 191 -8.36 -1.27 26.30
CA SER A 191 -7.67 -2.43 26.85
C SER A 191 -6.89 -3.18 25.76
N LEU A 192 -5.63 -3.51 26.04
CA LEU A 192 -4.74 -4.21 25.12
C LEU A 192 -4.65 -5.72 25.40
N GLN A 193 -5.60 -6.28 26.16
CA GLN A 193 -5.57 -7.68 26.60
C GLN A 193 -5.47 -8.69 25.45
N LEU A 194 -6.03 -8.37 24.28
CA LEU A 194 -5.98 -9.20 23.07
C LEU A 194 -4.86 -8.79 22.09
N VAL A 195 -4.17 -7.68 22.35
CA VAL A 195 -3.17 -7.13 21.42
C VAL A 195 -1.78 -7.65 21.81
N SER A 196 -1.22 -8.53 20.99
CA SER A 196 0.16 -8.99 21.15
C SER A 196 1.14 -8.02 20.49
N PRO A 197 2.36 -7.83 21.03
CA PRO A 197 3.44 -7.14 20.30
C PRO A 197 3.72 -7.74 18.92
N ARG A 198 3.42 -9.03 18.73
CA ARG A 198 3.55 -9.74 17.45
C ARG A 198 2.55 -9.25 16.41
N ASP A 199 1.33 -8.92 16.84
CA ASP A 199 0.28 -8.40 15.96
C ASP A 199 0.67 -7.03 15.39
N VAL A 200 1.22 -6.17 16.26
CA VAL A 200 1.76 -4.86 15.88
C VAL A 200 2.95 -5.03 14.93
N ALA A 201 3.90 -5.91 15.24
CA ALA A 201 5.06 -6.15 14.40
C ALA A 201 4.66 -6.66 13.00
N LEU A 202 3.69 -7.59 12.91
CA LEU A 202 3.18 -8.11 11.64
C LEU A 202 2.57 -6.98 10.79
N GLY A 203 1.73 -6.13 11.41
CA GLY A 203 1.12 -4.98 10.73
C GLY A 203 2.14 -3.96 10.23
N LEU A 204 3.17 -3.67 11.01
CA LEU A 204 4.24 -2.74 10.61
C LEU A 204 5.11 -3.31 9.47
N VAL A 205 5.41 -4.62 9.50
CA VAL A 205 6.15 -5.30 8.42
C VAL A 205 5.33 -5.28 7.12
N LYS A 206 4.02 -5.50 7.19
CA LYS A 206 3.10 -5.33 6.05
C LYS A 206 3.17 -3.91 5.50
N ALA A 207 2.97 -2.90 6.36
CA ALA A 207 3.00 -1.50 5.96
C ALA A 207 4.32 -1.10 5.28
N PHE A 208 5.46 -1.52 5.85
CA PHE A 208 6.78 -1.29 5.26
C PHE A 208 6.89 -1.95 3.87
N SER A 209 6.45 -3.20 3.75
CA SER A 209 6.49 -3.96 2.50
C SER A 209 5.64 -3.30 1.41
N TYR A 210 4.44 -2.84 1.75
CA TYR A 210 3.58 -2.11 0.81
C TYR A 210 4.25 -0.81 0.35
N GLY A 211 4.81 -0.04 1.29
CA GLY A 211 5.47 1.21 1.00
C GLY A 211 6.73 1.04 0.14
N PHE A 212 7.38 -0.12 0.23
CA PHE A 212 8.50 -0.48 -0.64
C PHE A 212 8.05 -0.82 -2.06
N TRP A 213 6.98 -1.60 -2.21
CA TRP A 213 6.52 -2.10 -3.51
C TRP A 213 5.75 -1.06 -4.34
N ILE A 214 4.93 -0.20 -3.72
CA ILE A 214 4.09 0.77 -4.43
C ILE A 214 4.90 1.66 -5.38
N PRO A 215 5.99 2.34 -4.96
CA PRO A 215 6.77 3.19 -5.87
C PRO A 215 7.49 2.44 -6.98
N ILE A 216 7.84 1.17 -6.75
CA ILE A 216 8.51 0.33 -7.75
C ILE A 216 7.53 0.01 -8.88
N VAL A 217 6.34 -0.46 -8.53
CA VAL A 217 5.29 -0.79 -9.50
C VAL A 217 4.79 0.45 -10.21
N ALA A 218 4.52 1.53 -9.48
CA ALA A 218 4.09 2.80 -10.06
C ALA A 218 5.17 3.46 -10.93
N GLY A 219 6.42 3.40 -10.50
CA GLY A 219 7.56 3.93 -11.25
C GLY A 219 7.80 3.18 -12.54
N GLN A 220 7.67 1.85 -12.53
CA GLN A 220 7.72 1.04 -13.75
C GLN A 220 6.61 1.43 -14.73
N ALA A 221 5.38 1.58 -14.25
CA ALA A 221 4.26 2.00 -15.10
C ALA A 221 4.48 3.40 -15.70
N GLY A 222 5.03 4.33 -14.91
CA GLY A 222 5.40 5.68 -15.38
C GLY A 222 6.53 5.66 -16.43
N LEU A 223 7.59 4.86 -16.21
CA LEU A 223 8.69 4.70 -17.18
C LEU A 223 8.24 4.07 -18.50
N ALA A 224 7.16 3.27 -18.47
CA ALA A 224 6.56 2.65 -19.64
C ALA A 224 5.50 3.53 -20.34
N ALA A 225 5.31 4.78 -19.90
CA ALA A 225 4.35 5.69 -20.53
C ALA A 225 4.77 6.03 -21.97
N SER A 226 3.82 6.05 -22.89
CA SER A 226 4.04 6.35 -24.31
C SER A 226 2.82 6.99 -24.95
N GLY A 227 2.98 7.79 -26.00
CA GLY A 227 1.86 8.37 -26.73
C GLY A 227 1.28 9.64 -26.11
N GLY A 228 2.14 10.50 -25.57
CA GLY A 228 1.75 11.83 -25.10
C GLY A 228 1.00 11.83 -23.77
N SER A 229 0.20 12.88 -23.53
CA SER A 229 -0.58 13.07 -22.31
C SER A 229 -1.59 11.94 -22.05
N ALA A 230 -2.18 11.37 -23.09
CA ALA A 230 -3.05 10.20 -22.99
C ALA A 230 -2.30 8.99 -22.40
N GLY A 231 -1.05 8.77 -22.85
CA GLY A 231 -0.15 7.74 -22.33
C GLY A 231 0.09 7.85 -20.83
N VAL A 232 0.22 9.07 -20.32
CA VAL A 232 0.38 9.34 -18.88
C VAL A 232 -0.86 8.89 -18.12
N GLY A 233 -2.06 9.18 -18.62
CA GLY A 233 -3.32 8.72 -18.01
C GLY A 233 -3.48 7.20 -17.98
N TRP A 234 -3.02 6.50 -19.02
CA TRP A 234 -3.00 5.03 -19.02
C TRP A 234 -1.99 4.47 -18.03
N ALA A 235 -0.81 5.09 -17.94
CA ALA A 235 0.23 4.71 -16.98
C ALA A 235 -0.25 4.89 -15.53
N THR A 236 -0.94 5.98 -15.21
CA THR A 236 -1.50 6.20 -13.86
C THR A 236 -2.53 5.15 -13.49
N THR A 237 -3.44 4.82 -14.41
CA THR A 237 -4.46 3.79 -14.19
C THR A 237 -3.81 2.42 -13.96
N ARG A 238 -2.83 2.05 -14.80
CA ARG A 238 -2.09 0.79 -14.65
C ARG A 238 -1.30 0.74 -13.35
N ALA A 239 -0.70 1.85 -12.93
CA ALA A 239 0.00 1.96 -11.66
C ALA A 239 -0.91 1.66 -10.46
N VAL A 240 -2.13 2.23 -10.43
CA VAL A 240 -3.09 2.01 -9.34
C VAL A 240 -3.51 0.54 -9.29
N VAL A 241 -3.86 -0.04 -10.44
CA VAL A 241 -4.31 -1.44 -10.51
C VAL A 241 -3.19 -2.39 -10.09
N SER A 242 -2.00 -2.27 -10.69
CA SER A 242 -0.87 -3.16 -10.40
C SER A 242 -0.37 -2.99 -8.97
N SER A 243 -0.35 -1.76 -8.42
CA SER A 243 0.07 -1.53 -7.03
C SER A 243 -0.96 -2.09 -6.05
N SER A 244 -2.25 -1.99 -6.34
CA SER A 244 -3.31 -2.57 -5.50
C SER A 244 -3.23 -4.11 -5.48
N PHE A 245 -2.99 -4.73 -6.63
CA PHE A 245 -2.73 -6.17 -6.69
C PHE A 245 -1.49 -6.57 -5.89
N ALA A 246 -0.41 -5.80 -5.97
CA ALA A 246 0.79 -6.04 -5.17
C ALA A 246 0.50 -5.96 -3.67
N VAL A 247 -0.26 -4.97 -3.21
CA VAL A 247 -0.68 -4.84 -1.79
C VAL A 247 -1.47 -6.07 -1.34
N ILE A 248 -2.49 -6.48 -2.09
CA ILE A 248 -3.34 -7.63 -1.74
C ILE A 248 -2.53 -8.94 -1.73
N LEU A 249 -1.66 -9.14 -2.72
CA LEU A 249 -0.82 -10.34 -2.79
C LEU A 249 0.16 -10.39 -1.61
N LEU A 250 0.81 -9.27 -1.29
CA LEU A 250 1.72 -9.17 -0.17
C LEU A 250 0.99 -9.36 1.17
N ASP A 251 -0.24 -8.85 1.29
CA ASP A 251 -1.06 -9.07 2.48
C ASP A 251 -1.28 -10.56 2.72
N PHE A 252 -1.72 -11.30 1.69
CA PHE A 252 -1.91 -12.75 1.80
C PHE A 252 -0.63 -13.50 2.17
N ILE A 253 0.49 -13.19 1.51
CA ILE A 253 1.78 -13.87 1.77
C ILE A 253 2.29 -13.58 3.18
N ILE A 254 2.32 -12.31 3.58
CA ILE A 254 2.84 -11.89 4.89
C ILE A 254 1.93 -12.38 6.01
N SER A 255 0.60 -12.33 5.83
CA SER A 255 -0.35 -12.93 6.76
C SER A 255 -0.09 -14.42 6.91
N GLY A 256 -0.03 -15.18 5.81
CA GLY A 256 0.19 -16.63 5.84
C GLY A 256 1.48 -17.03 6.56
N ILE A 257 2.58 -16.32 6.28
CA ILE A 257 3.85 -16.52 6.99
C ILE A 257 3.72 -16.13 8.47
N GLY A 258 3.05 -15.03 8.77
CA GLY A 258 2.80 -14.56 10.13
C GLY A 258 2.07 -15.60 10.98
N TYR A 259 0.99 -16.19 10.46
CA TYR A 259 0.26 -17.26 11.15
C TYR A 259 1.14 -18.49 11.38
N ALA A 260 1.91 -18.91 10.37
CA ALA A 260 2.78 -20.07 10.46
C ALA A 260 3.96 -19.88 11.45
N VAL A 261 4.53 -18.68 11.51
CA VAL A 261 5.69 -18.37 12.38
C VAL A 261 5.27 -18.10 13.82
N PHE A 262 4.15 -17.41 14.02
CA PHE A 262 3.74 -16.98 15.36
C PHE A 262 2.76 -17.94 16.05
N ASN A 263 2.36 -19.05 15.39
CA ASN A 263 1.34 -19.99 15.87
C ASN A 263 0.09 -19.26 16.37
N LEU A 264 -0.40 -18.33 15.55
CA LEU A 264 -1.61 -17.54 15.80
C LEU A 264 -2.87 -18.27 15.31
#